data_AF-A0A6I6CHC2-F1
#
_entry.id   AF-A0A6I6CHC2-F1
#
_cell.length_a   1.000
_cell.length_b   1.000
_cell.length_c   1.000
_cell.angle_alpha   90.00
_cell.angle_beta   90.00
_cell.angle_gamma   90.00
#
_symmetry.space_group_name_H-M   'P 1'
#
loop_
_entity.id
_entity.type
_entity.pdbx_description
1 polymer ?
#
loop_
_entity_poly.entity_id
_entity_poly.type
_entity_poly.pdbx_seq_one_letter_code
_entity_poly.pdbx_strand_id
1 'polypeptide(L)'
;MKKLLSILGAMGMVATSGSVAVACNKTKASQFGDKFVNSTVEAGSDLTLALKVATPVKDADVKAESDKVATATVKTSIAKDSDSKGEFNLVISGVAEGTATIKVTYGTITESIKVTVSKATIKDLKDVVKVVALGDLSGAGENPTVDEVVAQVNAKNEGLNLTKEDVTMSGDKLTEKATLKAVEKSTKFKGSVEVSYTYKKETRKDLSGLSESDLTVAPAKNDEVEAKKVVLAKINEKLSIEAAESTDITFSEFKAATESSKPGSIIATAVKSSALVKGSPLKFTLTFKASDLL
;
A
#
# COMPACT_ATOMS: atom_id res chain seq x y z
N MET A 1 36.66 48.01 -55.76
CA MET A 1 35.56 47.41 -56.55
C MET A 1 34.27 47.90 -55.93
N LYS A 2 33.71 49.01 -56.44
CA LYS A 2 32.67 49.05 -57.49
C LYS A 2 31.37 48.32 -57.09
N LYS A 3 30.35 49.13 -56.76
CA LYS A 3 28.93 49.13 -57.24
C LYS A 3 28.13 47.82 -57.00
N LEU A 4 26.84 47.74 -56.63
CA LEU A 4 25.62 48.57 -56.65
C LEU A 4 24.75 48.04 -55.49
N LEU A 5 23.98 48.81 -54.71
CA LEU A 5 22.76 49.56 -55.04
C LEU A 5 21.62 48.76 -55.71
N SER A 6 20.50 48.67 -54.98
CA SER A 6 19.11 48.50 -55.43
C SER A 6 18.78 47.46 -56.51
N ILE A 7 18.09 46.39 -56.11
CA ILE A 7 16.96 45.86 -56.90
C ILE A 7 15.79 45.64 -55.94
N LEU A 8 15.03 46.71 -55.76
CA LEU A 8 13.61 46.67 -55.46
C LEU A 8 12.92 46.41 -56.81
N GLY A 9 12.41 45.19 -56.99
CA GLY A 9 11.71 44.76 -58.20
C GLY A 9 10.47 44.00 -57.80
N ALA A 10 9.33 44.63 -58.07
CA ALA A 10 7.99 44.19 -57.74
C ALA A 10 7.54 42.93 -58.51
N MET A 11 6.36 42.43 -58.10
CA MET A 11 5.44 41.55 -58.82
C MET A 11 5.72 40.04 -58.64
N GLY A 12 4.80 39.19 -58.18
CA GLY A 12 3.35 39.35 -58.05
C GLY A 12 2.77 38.57 -56.88
N MET A 13 1.82 39.20 -56.20
CA MET A 13 0.77 38.51 -55.45
C MET A 13 -0.06 37.71 -56.46
N VAL A 14 0.13 36.39 -56.49
CA VAL A 14 -0.94 35.51 -56.94
C VAL A 14 -1.83 35.29 -55.72
N ALA A 15 -2.88 36.11 -55.63
CA ALA A 15 -4.03 35.82 -54.79
C ALA A 15 -4.78 34.65 -55.45
N THR A 16 -4.29 33.43 -55.27
CA THR A 16 -5.19 32.28 -55.28
C THR A 16 -6.02 32.40 -54.01
N SER A 17 -7.22 32.96 -54.15
CA SER A 17 -8.33 32.70 -53.26
C SER A 17 -8.68 31.20 -53.34
N GLY A 18 -7.76 30.37 -52.86
CA GLY A 18 -8.09 29.04 -52.42
C GLY A 18 -8.84 29.25 -51.13
N SER A 19 -10.17 29.23 -51.23
CA SER A 19 -11.03 28.92 -50.09
C SER A 19 -10.54 27.58 -49.56
N VAL A 20 -9.57 27.59 -48.66
CA VAL A 20 -9.33 26.45 -47.80
C VAL A 20 -10.54 26.46 -46.90
N ALA A 21 -11.61 25.84 -47.37
CA ALA A 21 -12.57 25.24 -46.48
C ALA A 21 -11.73 24.31 -45.60
N VAL A 22 -11.30 24.84 -44.45
CA VAL A 22 -11.00 24.03 -43.30
C VAL A 22 -12.34 23.37 -43.00
N ALA A 23 -12.55 22.22 -43.62
CA ALA A 23 -13.56 21.28 -43.20
C ALA A 23 -13.15 20.91 -41.78
N CYS A 24 -13.64 21.68 -40.81
CA CYS A 24 -13.83 21.18 -39.47
C CYS A 24 -14.64 19.92 -39.68
N ASN A 25 -13.98 18.77 -39.64
CA ASN A 25 -14.63 17.50 -39.46
C ASN A 25 -15.22 17.58 -38.05
N LYS A 26 -16.38 18.24 -37.92
CA LYS A 26 -17.17 18.27 -36.70
C LYS A 26 -17.67 16.85 -36.53
N THR A 27 -16.82 15.99 -36.00
CA THR A 27 -17.28 14.84 -35.22
C THR A 27 -18.38 15.38 -34.31
N LYS A 28 -19.60 14.87 -34.47
CA LYS A 28 -20.71 15.26 -33.59
C LYS A 28 -20.20 15.17 -32.16
N ALA A 29 -20.27 16.28 -31.43
CA ALA A 29 -19.92 16.30 -30.03
C ALA A 29 -20.80 15.28 -29.31
N SER A 30 -20.18 14.39 -28.53
CA SER A 30 -20.92 13.40 -27.75
C SER A 30 -21.89 14.10 -26.81
N GLN A 31 -23.07 13.52 -26.61
CA GLN A 31 -24.02 14.01 -25.62
C GLN A 31 -23.55 13.81 -24.18
N PHE A 32 -22.49 13.02 -23.95
CA PHE A 32 -21.86 12.76 -22.66
C PHE A 32 -20.64 13.68 -22.38
N GLY A 33 -20.39 14.66 -23.27
CA GLY A 33 -19.30 15.62 -23.15
C GLY A 33 -17.96 15.10 -23.67
N ASP A 34 -16.94 15.97 -23.62
CA ASP A 34 -15.64 15.73 -24.28
C ASP A 34 -14.82 14.59 -23.67
N LYS A 35 -15.16 14.12 -22.47
CA LYS A 35 -14.51 12.97 -21.82
C LYS A 35 -15.05 11.62 -22.31
N PHE A 36 -16.14 11.62 -23.09
CA PHE A 36 -16.70 10.40 -23.67
C PHE A 36 -15.98 10.05 -24.97
N VAL A 37 -14.78 9.48 -24.82
CA VAL A 37 -13.89 9.16 -25.93
C VAL A 37 -13.41 7.72 -25.85
N ASN A 38 -12.99 7.18 -27.00
CA ASN A 38 -12.29 5.90 -27.02
C ASN A 38 -11.10 5.94 -26.07
N SER A 39 -10.95 4.88 -25.30
CA SER A 39 -10.06 4.87 -24.14
C SER A 39 -9.19 3.62 -24.12
N THR A 40 -8.08 3.72 -23.41
CA THR A 40 -7.20 2.59 -23.13
C THR A 40 -7.11 2.40 -21.63
N VAL A 41 -7.16 1.15 -21.18
CA VAL A 41 -6.98 0.76 -19.77
C VAL A 41 -6.08 -0.47 -19.71
N GLU A 42 -5.26 -0.58 -18.67
CA GLU A 42 -4.44 -1.77 -18.46
C GLU A 42 -5.26 -2.90 -17.84
N ALA A 43 -5.00 -4.16 -18.24
CA ALA A 43 -5.64 -5.31 -17.59
C ALA A 43 -5.34 -5.32 -16.07
N GLY A 44 -6.39 -5.48 -15.27
CA GLY A 44 -6.33 -5.41 -13.80
C GLY A 44 -6.41 -3.99 -13.22
N SER A 45 -6.54 -2.95 -14.06
CA SER A 45 -6.68 -1.55 -13.63
C SER A 45 -8.05 -0.98 -13.99
N ASP A 46 -8.41 0.11 -13.31
CA ASP A 46 -9.64 0.87 -13.55
C ASP A 46 -9.34 2.22 -14.22
N LEU A 47 -10.20 2.61 -15.15
CA LEU A 47 -10.27 3.95 -15.72
C LEU A 47 -11.61 4.58 -15.34
N THR A 48 -11.57 5.77 -14.76
CA THR A 48 -12.79 6.53 -14.46
C THR A 48 -12.94 7.71 -15.41
N LEU A 49 -14.05 7.73 -16.15
CA LEU A 49 -14.46 8.87 -16.96
C LEU A 49 -15.57 9.62 -16.22
N ALA A 50 -15.30 10.85 -15.82
CA ALA A 50 -16.32 11.75 -15.25
C ALA A 50 -17.13 12.37 -16.38
N LEU A 51 -18.35 11.88 -16.60
CA LEU A 51 -19.19 12.28 -17.72
C LEU A 51 -20.20 13.34 -17.30
N LYS A 52 -20.56 14.20 -18.25
CA LYS A 52 -21.57 15.24 -18.07
C LYS A 52 -22.49 15.31 -19.28
N VAL A 53 -23.77 15.07 -19.07
CA VAL A 53 -24.77 15.11 -20.13
C VAL A 53 -25.09 16.55 -20.52
N ALA A 54 -25.16 16.85 -21.81
CA ALA A 54 -25.43 18.20 -22.31
C ALA A 54 -26.81 18.74 -21.90
N THR A 55 -27.82 17.86 -21.86
CA THR A 55 -29.19 18.18 -21.47
C THR A 55 -29.68 17.18 -20.42
N PRO A 56 -29.44 17.43 -19.12
CA PRO A 56 -29.87 16.54 -18.06
C PRO A 56 -31.39 16.43 -17.97
N VAL A 57 -31.89 15.26 -17.61
CA VAL A 57 -33.30 14.95 -17.42
C VAL A 57 -33.49 14.34 -16.04
N LYS A 58 -34.41 14.91 -15.25
CA LYS A 58 -34.74 14.40 -13.92
C LYS A 58 -35.17 12.94 -13.99
N ASP A 59 -34.63 12.13 -13.08
CA ASP A 59 -34.97 10.72 -12.93
C ASP A 59 -34.67 9.87 -14.18
N ALA A 60 -33.77 10.33 -15.06
CA ALA A 60 -33.26 9.55 -16.17
C ALA A 60 -32.45 8.34 -15.65
N ASP A 61 -32.74 7.15 -16.18
CA ASP A 61 -31.96 5.94 -15.88
C ASP A 61 -30.55 6.05 -16.47
N VAL A 62 -29.54 5.59 -15.73
CA VAL A 62 -28.14 5.57 -16.15
C VAL A 62 -27.65 4.12 -16.14
N LYS A 63 -27.22 3.63 -17.31
CA LYS A 63 -26.79 2.24 -17.50
C LYS A 63 -25.53 2.19 -18.36
N ALA A 64 -24.69 1.19 -18.13
CA ALA A 64 -23.56 0.90 -18.99
C ALA A 64 -23.36 -0.61 -19.13
N GLU A 65 -23.06 -1.06 -20.33
CA GLU A 65 -22.88 -2.47 -20.66
C GLU A 65 -21.64 -2.65 -21.54
N SER A 66 -20.88 -3.72 -21.27
CA SER A 66 -19.75 -4.14 -22.10
C SER A 66 -20.20 -5.27 -23.03
N ASP A 67 -19.87 -5.17 -24.31
CA ASP A 67 -20.10 -6.25 -25.28
C ASP A 67 -19.22 -7.49 -25.02
N LYS A 68 -18.11 -7.33 -24.28
CA LYS A 68 -17.13 -8.37 -23.98
C LYS A 68 -16.62 -8.23 -22.55
N VAL A 69 -17.39 -8.75 -21.60
CA VAL A 69 -17.06 -8.74 -20.17
C VAL A 69 -15.74 -9.46 -19.83
N ALA A 70 -15.31 -10.42 -20.66
CA ALA A 70 -14.01 -11.08 -20.52
C ALA A 70 -12.82 -10.16 -20.86
N THR A 71 -13.06 -9.06 -21.59
CA THR A 71 -12.05 -8.06 -21.94
C THR A 71 -12.14 -6.86 -21.01
N ALA A 72 -13.33 -6.27 -20.83
CA ALA A 72 -13.54 -5.14 -19.94
C ALA A 72 -14.92 -5.20 -19.29
N THR A 73 -15.03 -4.80 -18.02
CA THR A 73 -16.31 -4.60 -17.33
C THR A 73 -16.54 -3.12 -17.06
N VAL A 74 -17.78 -2.75 -16.78
CA VAL A 74 -18.17 -1.35 -16.60
C VAL A 74 -19.22 -1.20 -15.52
N LYS A 75 -19.14 -0.10 -14.76
CA LYS A 75 -20.14 0.32 -13.79
C LYS A 75 -20.35 1.84 -13.88
N THR A 76 -21.54 2.28 -13.50
CA THR A 76 -21.88 3.70 -13.36
C THR A 76 -21.96 4.05 -11.87
N SER A 77 -21.57 5.27 -11.49
CA SER A 77 -21.64 5.70 -10.08
C SER A 77 -23.06 5.92 -9.57
N ILE A 78 -24.03 6.07 -10.48
CA ILE A 78 -25.45 6.22 -10.19
C ILE A 78 -26.25 5.33 -11.14
N ALA A 79 -27.42 4.88 -10.68
CA ALA A 79 -28.39 4.16 -11.51
C ALA A 79 -29.44 5.11 -12.13
N LYS A 80 -29.60 6.31 -11.57
CA LYS A 80 -30.60 7.31 -11.97
C LYS A 80 -30.14 8.72 -11.59
N ASP A 81 -30.44 9.72 -12.42
CA ASP A 81 -30.14 11.14 -12.17
C ASP A 81 -31.33 11.88 -11.53
N SER A 82 -31.61 11.58 -10.26
CA SER A 82 -32.73 12.20 -9.54
C SER A 82 -32.55 13.70 -9.27
N ASP A 83 -31.30 14.19 -9.32
CA ASP A 83 -30.96 15.60 -9.10
C ASP A 83 -30.97 16.43 -10.39
N SER A 84 -31.10 15.80 -11.56
CA SER A 84 -31.00 16.46 -12.88
C SER A 84 -29.67 17.19 -13.12
N LYS A 85 -28.57 16.67 -12.56
CA LYS A 85 -27.24 17.27 -12.74
C LYS A 85 -26.56 16.78 -14.02
N GLY A 86 -26.94 15.60 -14.50
CA GLY A 86 -26.36 14.93 -15.65
C GLY A 86 -24.91 14.49 -15.43
N GLU A 87 -24.45 14.43 -14.18
CA GLU A 87 -23.07 14.14 -13.81
C GLU A 87 -22.96 12.74 -13.21
N PHE A 88 -22.09 11.90 -13.77
CA PHE A 88 -21.82 10.56 -13.25
C PHE A 88 -20.44 10.07 -13.68
N ASN A 89 -19.90 9.12 -12.93
CA ASN A 89 -18.66 8.44 -13.28
C ASN A 89 -18.97 7.12 -14.00
N LEU A 90 -18.29 6.91 -15.11
CA LEU A 90 -18.18 5.62 -15.79
C LEU A 90 -16.87 4.98 -15.37
N VAL A 91 -16.94 3.90 -14.60
CA VAL A 91 -15.77 3.13 -14.14
C VAL A 91 -15.62 1.91 -15.04
N ILE A 92 -14.54 1.88 -15.81
CA ILE A 92 -14.21 0.80 -16.74
C ILE A 92 -13.05 0.01 -16.14
N SER A 93 -13.25 -1.28 -15.89
CA SER A 93 -12.22 -2.19 -15.37
C SER A 93 -11.68 -3.07 -16.50
N GLY A 94 -10.38 -2.98 -16.77
CA GLY A 94 -9.70 -3.86 -17.72
C GLY A 94 -9.57 -5.28 -17.15
N VAL A 95 -10.00 -6.30 -17.90
CA VAL A 95 -9.95 -7.71 -17.46
C VAL A 95 -8.85 -8.48 -18.18
N ALA A 96 -8.85 -8.45 -19.51
CA ALA A 96 -7.86 -9.15 -20.33
C ALA A 96 -7.55 -8.34 -21.59
N GLU A 97 -6.34 -8.55 -22.14
CA GLU A 97 -5.89 -7.87 -23.36
C GLU A 97 -6.88 -8.06 -24.51
N GLY A 98 -7.25 -6.96 -25.18
CA GLY A 98 -8.20 -7.00 -26.28
C GLY A 98 -8.93 -5.69 -26.49
N THR A 99 -10.07 -5.76 -27.19
CA THR A 99 -10.93 -4.59 -27.41
C THR A 99 -12.39 -4.94 -27.12
N ALA A 100 -13.06 -4.04 -26.39
CA ALA A 100 -14.47 -4.11 -26.05
C ALA A 100 -15.17 -2.80 -26.43
N THR A 101 -16.48 -2.87 -26.66
CA THR A 101 -17.36 -1.73 -26.86
C THR A 101 -18.18 -1.54 -25.60
N ILE A 102 -18.09 -0.36 -25.01
CA ILE A 102 -18.92 0.04 -23.87
C ILE A 102 -20.06 0.89 -24.39
N LYS A 103 -21.29 0.41 -24.20
CA LYS A 103 -22.52 1.15 -24.49
C LYS A 103 -22.98 1.84 -23.22
N VAL A 104 -23.22 3.15 -23.29
CA VAL A 104 -23.70 3.97 -22.18
C VAL A 104 -25.04 4.56 -22.53
N THR A 105 -26.00 4.43 -21.62
CA THR A 105 -27.36 4.92 -21.76
C THR A 105 -27.67 5.89 -20.63
N TYR A 106 -28.24 7.04 -20.98
CA TYR A 106 -28.82 8.02 -20.07
C TYR A 106 -30.22 8.38 -20.58
N GLY A 107 -31.26 7.90 -19.90
CA GLY A 107 -32.64 8.01 -20.38
C GLY A 107 -32.78 7.42 -21.80
N THR A 108 -33.08 8.26 -22.79
CA THR A 108 -33.20 7.87 -24.20
C THR A 108 -31.89 8.01 -24.99
N ILE A 109 -30.89 8.67 -24.43
CA ILE A 109 -29.59 8.89 -25.07
C ILE A 109 -28.79 7.61 -24.93
N THR A 110 -28.25 7.10 -26.04
CA THR A 110 -27.35 5.94 -26.03
C THR A 110 -26.21 6.18 -27.00
N GLU A 111 -24.98 6.07 -26.51
CA GLU A 111 -23.76 6.16 -27.32
C GLU A 111 -22.76 5.08 -26.86
N SER A 112 -21.76 4.82 -27.68
CA SER A 112 -20.75 3.79 -27.40
C SER A 112 -19.34 4.32 -27.58
N ILE A 113 -18.41 3.84 -26.75
CA ILE A 113 -16.97 4.03 -26.92
C ILE A 113 -16.28 2.68 -27.09
N LYS A 114 -15.20 2.68 -27.85
CA LYS A 114 -14.26 1.56 -27.91
C LYS A 114 -13.26 1.68 -26.78
N VAL A 115 -13.11 0.61 -26.02
CA VAL A 115 -12.08 0.46 -25.00
C VAL A 115 -11.06 -0.56 -25.48
N THR A 116 -9.79 -0.17 -25.49
CA THR A 116 -8.67 -1.07 -25.72
C THR A 116 -8.06 -1.43 -24.37
N VAL A 117 -8.02 -2.72 -24.06
CA VAL A 117 -7.35 -3.21 -22.86
C VAL A 117 -5.95 -3.64 -23.24
N SER A 118 -4.95 -2.93 -22.74
CA SER A 118 -3.55 -3.32 -22.93
C SER A 118 -3.18 -4.44 -21.98
N LYS A 119 -2.21 -5.26 -22.39
CA LYS A 119 -1.61 -6.27 -21.51
C LYS A 119 -1.07 -5.61 -20.24
N ALA A 120 -1.26 -6.27 -19.10
CA ALA A 120 -0.65 -5.85 -17.84
C ALA A 120 0.88 -5.83 -17.96
N THR A 121 1.50 -4.80 -17.41
CA THR A 121 2.95 -4.67 -17.37
C THR A 121 3.50 -5.54 -16.24
N ILE A 122 3.87 -6.78 -16.58
CA ILE A 122 4.46 -7.71 -15.61
C ILE A 122 5.94 -7.36 -15.39
N LYS A 123 6.28 -7.01 -14.15
CA LYS A 123 7.64 -6.63 -13.73
C LYS A 123 8.53 -7.86 -13.55
N ASP A 124 9.73 -7.85 -14.13
CA ASP A 124 10.69 -8.92 -13.84
C ASP A 124 11.35 -8.67 -12.49
N LEU A 125 11.34 -9.67 -11.60
CA LEU A 125 11.96 -9.57 -10.26
C LEU A 125 13.43 -9.16 -10.35
N LYS A 126 14.17 -9.65 -11.35
CA LYS A 126 15.58 -9.28 -11.56
C LYS A 126 15.75 -7.81 -11.90
N ASP A 127 14.77 -7.20 -12.55
CA ASP A 127 14.81 -5.80 -12.95
C ASP A 127 14.31 -4.87 -11.85
N VAL A 128 13.43 -5.32 -10.95
CA VAL A 128 12.83 -4.45 -9.93
C VAL A 128 13.43 -4.59 -8.53
N VAL A 129 14.06 -5.72 -8.22
CA VAL A 129 14.84 -5.89 -6.99
C VAL A 129 16.26 -5.41 -7.24
N LYS A 130 16.51 -4.11 -7.02
CA LYS A 130 17.80 -3.45 -7.27
C LYS A 130 18.81 -3.71 -6.16
N VAL A 131 18.35 -3.78 -4.92
CA VAL A 131 19.16 -4.09 -3.75
C VAL A 131 18.92 -5.54 -3.36
N VAL A 132 19.88 -6.41 -3.68
CA VAL A 132 19.83 -7.85 -3.40
C VAL A 132 20.55 -8.24 -2.12
N ALA A 133 21.44 -7.39 -1.60
CA ALA A 133 22.06 -7.55 -0.30
C ALA A 133 21.16 -6.92 0.78
N LEU A 134 20.39 -7.77 1.47
CA LEU A 134 19.32 -7.34 2.36
C LEU A 134 19.82 -6.96 3.77
N GLY A 135 21.03 -7.38 4.14
CA GLY A 135 21.63 -7.12 5.44
C GLY A 135 21.23 -8.16 6.49
N ASP A 136 21.04 -7.70 7.74
CA ASP A 136 20.68 -8.58 8.85
C ASP A 136 19.17 -8.86 8.88
N LEU A 137 18.81 -10.13 9.05
CA LEU A 137 17.44 -10.58 9.34
C LEU A 137 17.42 -11.41 10.62
N SER A 138 16.30 -11.37 11.32
CA SER A 138 16.06 -12.23 12.48
C SER A 138 14.63 -12.73 12.50
N GLY A 139 14.45 -13.99 12.90
CA GLY A 139 13.15 -14.63 12.95
C GLY A 139 13.08 -15.76 13.98
N ALA A 140 11.89 -16.28 14.24
CA ALA A 140 11.69 -17.29 15.28
C ALA A 140 12.16 -18.70 14.87
N GLY A 141 12.23 -18.96 13.56
CA GLY A 141 12.61 -20.27 13.00
C GLY A 141 14.12 -20.50 12.91
N GLU A 142 14.51 -21.71 12.53
CA GLU A 142 15.91 -22.01 12.14
C GLU A 142 16.29 -21.36 10.80
N ASN A 143 15.29 -21.12 9.95
CA ASN A 143 15.41 -20.46 8.67
C ASN A 143 14.41 -19.30 8.60
N PRO A 144 14.69 -18.24 7.82
CA PRO A 144 13.73 -17.19 7.59
C PRO A 144 12.50 -17.73 6.84
N THR A 145 11.38 -17.06 7.07
CA THR A 145 10.14 -17.27 6.31
C THR A 145 10.11 -16.41 5.05
N VAL A 146 9.23 -16.75 4.10
CA VAL A 146 9.02 -15.92 2.89
C VAL A 146 8.62 -14.49 3.28
N ASP A 147 7.72 -14.35 4.27
CA ASP A 147 7.27 -13.04 4.75
C ASP A 147 8.42 -12.19 5.29
N GLU A 148 9.33 -12.77 6.09
CA GLU A 148 10.50 -12.05 6.64
C GLU A 148 11.44 -11.57 5.54
N VAL A 149 11.74 -12.42 4.54
CA VAL A 149 12.60 -12.05 3.42
C VAL A 149 11.92 -10.98 2.54
N VAL A 150 10.64 -11.15 2.21
CA VAL A 150 9.87 -10.20 1.39
C VAL A 150 9.77 -8.83 2.08
N ALA A 151 9.51 -8.80 3.40
CA ALA A 151 9.48 -7.55 4.16
C ALA A 151 10.82 -6.80 4.05
N GLN A 152 11.94 -7.50 4.17
CA GLN A 152 13.25 -6.91 4.04
C GLN A 152 13.56 -6.46 2.60
N VAL A 153 13.15 -7.23 1.59
CA VAL A 153 13.26 -6.82 0.17
C VAL A 153 12.54 -5.49 -0.05
N ASN A 154 11.30 -5.35 0.42
CA ASN A 154 10.53 -4.12 0.29
C ASN A 154 11.16 -2.95 1.06
N ALA A 155 11.68 -3.19 2.26
CA ALA A 155 12.38 -2.17 3.04
C ALA A 155 13.65 -1.65 2.34
N LYS A 156 14.30 -2.49 1.51
CA LYS A 156 15.50 -2.12 0.73
C LYS A 156 15.19 -1.63 -0.69
N ASN A 157 13.99 -1.88 -1.19
CA ASN A 157 13.55 -1.57 -2.55
C ASN A 157 12.20 -0.84 -2.48
N GLU A 158 12.24 0.46 -2.16
CA GLU A 158 11.05 1.28 -1.94
C GLU A 158 10.08 1.22 -3.12
N GLY A 159 8.78 1.11 -2.81
CA GLY A 159 7.70 1.10 -3.82
C GLY A 159 7.52 -0.23 -4.56
N LEU A 160 8.29 -1.28 -4.24
CA LEU A 160 8.12 -2.60 -4.85
C LEU A 160 6.79 -3.27 -4.46
N ASN A 161 6.39 -3.15 -3.19
CA ASN A 161 5.16 -3.71 -2.62
C ASN A 161 4.97 -5.21 -2.92
N LEU A 162 6.07 -5.98 -2.87
CA LEU A 162 6.05 -7.43 -3.04
C LEU A 162 5.32 -8.08 -1.85
N THR A 163 4.51 -9.10 -2.09
CA THR A 163 3.85 -9.88 -1.04
C THR A 163 4.32 -11.33 -1.06
N LYS A 164 4.10 -12.11 0.01
CA LYS A 164 4.41 -13.54 0.00
C LYS A 164 3.58 -14.31 -1.03
N GLU A 165 2.42 -13.81 -1.41
CA GLU A 165 1.56 -14.42 -2.42
C GLU A 165 2.13 -14.24 -3.83
N ASP A 166 3.04 -13.27 -4.03
CA ASP A 166 3.66 -13.01 -5.33
C ASP A 166 4.84 -13.94 -5.62
N VAL A 167 5.46 -14.56 -4.60
CA VAL A 167 6.70 -15.32 -4.74
C VAL A 167 6.73 -16.62 -3.95
N THR A 168 7.49 -17.58 -4.46
CA THR A 168 7.99 -18.72 -3.69
C THR A 168 9.46 -18.53 -3.37
N MET A 169 9.93 -19.20 -2.31
CA MET A 169 11.31 -19.11 -1.84
C MET A 169 11.98 -20.48 -1.84
N SER A 170 13.22 -20.56 -2.29
CA SER A 170 14.03 -21.76 -2.25
C SER A 170 15.52 -21.45 -2.04
N GLY A 171 16.31 -22.45 -1.63
CA GLY A 171 17.76 -22.33 -1.48
C GLY A 171 18.32 -23.40 -0.54
N ASP A 172 19.61 -23.76 -0.73
CA ASP A 172 20.27 -24.80 0.06
C ASP A 172 20.75 -24.30 1.44
N LYS A 173 20.97 -22.99 1.57
CA LYS A 173 21.43 -22.31 2.80
C LYS A 173 20.60 -21.07 3.07
N LEU A 174 19.34 -21.30 3.48
CA LEU A 174 18.38 -20.23 3.71
C LEU A 174 18.78 -19.26 4.83
N THR A 175 19.83 -19.51 5.60
CA THR A 175 20.39 -18.56 6.58
C THR A 175 21.34 -17.52 5.98
N GLU A 176 21.82 -17.72 4.76
CA GLU A 176 22.77 -16.84 4.06
C GLU A 176 22.15 -16.21 2.80
N LYS A 177 21.27 -16.94 2.11
CA LYS A 177 20.67 -16.49 0.86
C LYS A 177 19.40 -17.27 0.50
N ALA A 178 18.57 -16.67 -0.34
CA ALA A 178 17.41 -17.32 -0.92
C ALA A 178 17.17 -16.87 -2.37
N THR A 179 16.58 -17.76 -3.17
CA THR A 179 16.01 -17.41 -4.47
C THR A 179 14.51 -17.16 -4.31
N LEU A 180 14.08 -15.94 -4.62
CA LEU A 180 12.68 -15.59 -4.76
C LEU A 180 12.26 -15.78 -6.22
N LYS A 181 11.27 -16.64 -6.46
CA LYS A 181 10.70 -16.89 -7.79
C LYS A 181 9.27 -16.39 -7.83
N ALA A 182 8.90 -15.63 -8.85
CA ALA A 182 7.52 -15.21 -9.03
C ALA A 182 6.61 -16.43 -9.16
N VAL A 183 5.46 -16.41 -8.50
CA VAL A 183 4.43 -17.43 -8.64
C VAL A 183 3.95 -17.45 -10.09
N GLU A 184 3.73 -18.63 -10.66
CA GLU A 184 3.41 -18.80 -12.10
C GLU A 184 2.15 -18.04 -12.54
N LYS A 185 1.21 -17.82 -11.62
CA LYS A 185 -0.04 -17.09 -11.84
C LYS A 185 0.04 -15.60 -11.43
N SER A 186 1.21 -15.10 -11.05
CA SER A 186 1.36 -13.69 -10.70
C SER A 186 1.06 -12.82 -11.92
N THR A 187 0.17 -11.85 -11.74
CA THR A 187 -0.13 -10.82 -12.74
C THR A 187 0.76 -9.58 -12.58
N LYS A 188 1.56 -9.53 -11.51
CA LYS A 188 2.40 -8.38 -11.15
C LYS A 188 3.88 -8.63 -11.44
N PHE A 189 4.35 -9.85 -11.18
CA PHE A 189 5.77 -10.19 -11.23
C PHE A 189 6.03 -11.43 -12.08
N LYS A 190 7.23 -11.50 -12.66
CA LYS A 190 7.78 -12.68 -13.36
C LYS A 190 9.24 -12.88 -13.00
N GLY A 191 9.79 -14.02 -13.42
CA GLY A 191 11.21 -14.30 -13.27
C GLY A 191 11.59 -14.72 -11.85
N SER A 192 12.87 -14.58 -11.53
CA SER A 192 13.44 -14.95 -10.23
C SER A 192 14.64 -14.08 -9.91
N VAL A 193 14.90 -13.88 -8.63
CA VAL A 193 16.06 -13.13 -8.14
C VAL A 193 16.65 -13.83 -6.92
N GLU A 194 17.97 -13.94 -6.87
CA GLU A 194 18.70 -14.38 -5.66
C GLU A 194 18.98 -13.16 -4.78
N VAL A 195 18.70 -13.27 -3.49
CA VAL A 195 18.97 -12.26 -2.47
C VAL A 195 19.86 -12.86 -1.39
N SER A 196 20.71 -12.04 -0.79
CA SER A 196 21.66 -12.44 0.25
C SER A 196 21.44 -11.66 1.54
N TYR A 197 21.77 -12.30 2.67
CA TYR A 197 21.57 -11.74 4.00
C TYR A 197 22.34 -12.52 5.08
N THR A 198 22.34 -11.98 6.29
CA THR A 198 22.77 -12.72 7.49
C THR A 198 21.55 -12.98 8.36
N TYR A 199 21.11 -14.23 8.46
CA TYR A 199 20.01 -14.61 9.33
C TYR A 199 20.51 -15.02 10.72
N LYS A 200 19.85 -14.50 11.75
CA LYS A 200 20.03 -14.95 13.13
C LYS A 200 18.69 -15.39 13.69
N LYS A 201 18.61 -16.63 14.16
CA LYS A 201 17.45 -17.07 14.93
C LYS A 201 17.32 -16.18 16.17
N GLU A 202 16.15 -15.57 16.31
CA GLU A 202 15.80 -14.74 17.44
C GLU A 202 15.43 -15.65 18.62
N THR A 203 16.27 -15.63 19.64
CA THR A 203 16.08 -16.40 20.87
C THR A 203 15.51 -15.55 22.00
N ARG A 204 15.51 -14.22 21.85
CA ARG A 204 14.98 -13.31 22.85
C ARG A 204 13.48 -13.47 23.00
N LYS A 205 13.02 -13.43 24.24
CA LYS A 205 11.60 -13.41 24.57
C LYS A 205 11.05 -12.01 24.31
N ASP A 206 9.82 -11.96 23.79
CA ASP A 206 9.15 -10.68 23.56
C ASP A 206 8.32 -10.31 24.79
N LEU A 207 8.45 -9.06 25.24
CA LEU A 207 7.60 -8.50 26.29
C LEU A 207 6.12 -8.61 25.92
N SER A 208 5.76 -8.53 24.64
CA SER A 208 4.37 -8.70 24.20
C SER A 208 3.80 -10.11 24.47
N GLY A 209 4.62 -11.06 24.93
CA GLY A 209 4.17 -12.36 25.41
C GLY A 209 3.47 -12.31 26.77
N LEU A 210 3.53 -11.19 27.49
CA LEU A 210 2.81 -11.00 28.75
C LEU A 210 1.33 -10.69 28.49
N SER A 211 0.44 -11.37 29.22
CA SER A 211 -1.00 -11.09 29.18
C SER A 211 -1.35 -9.89 30.05
N GLU A 212 -2.55 -9.32 29.87
CA GLU A 212 -3.04 -8.21 30.71
C GLU A 212 -2.99 -8.53 32.21
N SER A 213 -3.24 -9.79 32.58
CA SER A 213 -3.19 -10.23 33.98
C SER A 213 -1.79 -10.22 34.56
N ASP A 214 -0.76 -10.41 33.73
CA ASP A 214 0.65 -10.38 34.14
C ASP A 214 1.14 -8.94 34.35
N LEU A 215 0.43 -7.94 33.81
CA LEU A 215 0.75 -6.52 33.94
C LEU A 215 0.25 -5.90 35.24
N THR A 216 -0.36 -6.68 36.13
CA THR A 216 -0.79 -6.22 37.45
C THR A 216 0.05 -6.88 38.53
N VAL A 217 0.70 -6.08 39.37
CA VAL A 217 1.56 -6.56 40.46
C VAL A 217 1.22 -5.86 41.77
N ALA A 218 1.62 -6.49 42.89
CA ALA A 218 1.43 -5.96 44.24
C ALA A 218 2.79 -5.86 44.95
N PRO A 219 3.47 -4.71 44.85
CA PRO A 219 4.72 -4.46 45.59
C PRO A 219 4.49 -4.51 47.10
N ALA A 220 5.49 -4.97 47.87
CA ALA A 220 5.41 -4.98 49.34
C ALA A 220 5.49 -3.58 49.98
N LYS A 221 6.04 -2.60 49.26
CA LYS A 221 6.12 -1.19 49.64
C LYS A 221 5.67 -0.31 48.46
N ASN A 222 5.05 0.82 48.76
CA ASN A 222 4.62 1.77 47.74
C ASN A 222 5.75 2.72 47.31
N ASP A 223 6.91 2.15 46.98
CA ASP A 223 8.08 2.86 46.50
C ASP A 223 8.59 2.27 45.18
N GLU A 224 9.42 3.03 44.47
CA GLU A 224 9.92 2.64 43.16
C GLU A 224 10.81 1.39 43.22
N VAL A 225 11.59 1.21 44.28
CA VAL A 225 12.55 0.11 44.41
C VAL A 225 11.81 -1.22 44.49
N GLU A 226 10.78 -1.31 45.33
CA GLU A 226 10.00 -2.55 45.44
C GLU A 226 9.13 -2.77 44.20
N ALA A 227 8.62 -1.71 43.56
CA ALA A 227 7.88 -1.81 42.31
C ALA A 227 8.73 -2.41 41.18
N LYS A 228 9.96 -1.92 40.98
CA LYS A 228 10.90 -2.46 39.98
C LYS A 228 11.18 -3.94 40.23
N LYS A 229 11.46 -4.29 41.49
CA LYS A 229 11.77 -5.67 41.89
C LYS A 229 10.64 -6.65 41.56
N VAL A 230 9.39 -6.33 41.92
CA VAL A 230 8.27 -7.23 41.64
C VAL A 230 7.92 -7.31 40.16
N VAL A 231 8.07 -6.21 39.41
CA VAL A 231 7.86 -6.23 37.96
C VAL A 231 8.93 -7.07 37.27
N LEU A 232 10.20 -6.89 37.62
CA LEU A 232 11.29 -7.70 37.05
C LEU A 232 11.11 -9.19 37.37
N ALA A 233 10.74 -9.52 38.61
CA ALA A 233 10.43 -10.89 39.00
C ALA A 233 9.29 -11.48 38.17
N LYS A 234 8.22 -10.70 37.93
CA LYS A 234 7.08 -11.12 37.12
C LYS A 234 7.47 -11.37 35.66
N ILE A 235 8.28 -10.50 35.07
CA ILE A 235 8.81 -10.66 33.70
C ILE A 235 9.65 -11.95 33.62
N ASN A 236 10.57 -12.15 34.55
CA ASN A 236 11.46 -13.32 34.59
C ASN A 236 10.68 -14.63 34.74
N GLU A 237 9.71 -14.66 35.65
CA GLU A 237 8.81 -15.79 35.85
C GLU A 237 8.07 -16.15 34.55
N LYS A 238 7.42 -15.16 33.93
CA LYS A 238 6.48 -15.40 32.82
C LYS A 238 7.16 -15.66 31.49
N LEU A 239 8.31 -15.04 31.25
CA LEU A 239 9.08 -15.27 30.04
C LEU A 239 10.10 -16.41 30.20
N SER A 240 10.28 -16.92 31.44
CA SER A 240 11.27 -17.94 31.79
C SER A 240 12.68 -17.51 31.38
N ILE A 241 13.07 -16.32 31.85
CA ILE A 241 14.38 -15.70 31.63
C ILE A 241 14.92 -15.14 32.95
N GLU A 242 16.20 -14.75 32.93
CA GLU A 242 16.87 -14.09 34.05
C GLU A 242 17.33 -12.68 33.64
N ALA A 243 16.37 -11.82 33.29
CA ALA A 243 16.66 -10.44 32.91
C ALA A 243 17.11 -9.62 34.12
N ALA A 244 18.07 -8.72 33.89
CA ALA A 244 18.57 -7.77 34.88
C ALA A 244 18.16 -6.31 34.57
N GLU A 245 17.97 -5.50 35.61
CA GLU A 245 17.75 -4.06 35.45
C GLU A 245 18.99 -3.40 34.80
N SER A 246 18.76 -2.39 33.97
CA SER A 246 19.75 -1.64 33.17
C SER A 246 20.47 -2.44 32.06
N THR A 247 20.59 -3.75 32.19
CA THR A 247 21.15 -4.62 31.15
C THR A 247 20.10 -5.08 30.15
N ASP A 248 18.96 -5.57 30.67
CA ASP A 248 17.89 -6.19 29.87
C ASP A 248 16.59 -5.40 29.91
N ILE A 249 16.26 -4.85 31.07
CA ILE A 249 15.06 -4.04 31.31
C ILE A 249 15.45 -2.71 31.95
N THR A 250 14.86 -1.62 31.47
CA THR A 250 14.91 -0.31 32.15
C THR A 250 13.51 0.08 32.59
N PHE A 251 13.44 0.85 33.68
CA PHE A 251 12.17 1.28 34.27
C PHE A 251 12.03 2.79 34.20
N SER A 252 10.79 3.26 34.00
CA SER A 252 10.48 4.68 33.91
C SER A 252 9.03 4.96 34.34
N GLU A 253 8.69 6.25 34.45
CA GLU A 253 7.33 6.73 34.75
C GLU A 253 6.68 6.09 35.99
N PHE A 254 7.48 5.85 37.03
CA PHE A 254 6.95 5.38 38.30
C PHE A 254 5.95 6.40 38.88
N LYS A 255 4.78 5.89 39.29
CA LYS A 255 3.74 6.60 40.01
C LYS A 255 3.28 5.71 41.15
N ALA A 256 3.48 6.17 42.39
CA ALA A 256 2.98 5.48 43.57
C ALA A 256 1.45 5.40 43.55
N ALA A 257 0.89 4.33 44.13
CA ALA A 257 -0.55 4.25 44.36
C ALA A 257 -0.95 5.25 45.45
N THR A 258 -2.08 5.94 45.32
CA THR A 258 -2.53 6.89 46.36
C THR A 258 -3.64 6.33 47.23
N GLU A 259 -4.38 5.34 46.72
CA GLU A 259 -5.46 4.65 47.41
C GLU A 259 -5.84 3.40 46.61
N SER A 260 -6.62 2.48 47.18
CA SER A 260 -6.98 1.23 46.49
C SER A 260 -7.81 1.44 45.22
N SER A 261 -8.49 2.59 45.08
CA SER A 261 -9.23 2.97 43.86
C SER A 261 -8.34 3.66 42.80
N LYS A 262 -7.10 4.01 43.15
CA LYS A 262 -6.14 4.73 42.30
C LYS A 262 -4.79 4.00 42.32
N PRO A 263 -4.66 2.90 41.56
CA PRO A 263 -3.44 2.13 41.52
C PRO A 263 -2.29 2.95 40.94
N GLY A 264 -1.08 2.59 41.35
CA GLY A 264 0.15 3.15 40.81
C GLY A 264 0.48 2.57 39.44
N SER A 265 1.58 3.04 38.86
CA SER A 265 2.10 2.48 37.61
C SER A 265 3.61 2.56 37.50
N ILE A 266 4.19 1.71 36.66
CA ILE A 266 5.58 1.79 36.22
C ILE A 266 5.70 1.24 34.80
N ILE A 267 6.58 1.80 33.98
CA ILE A 267 6.84 1.29 32.63
C ILE A 267 8.14 0.50 32.62
N ALA A 268 8.08 -0.72 32.08
CA ALA A 268 9.24 -1.55 31.80
C ALA A 268 9.56 -1.53 30.30
N THR A 269 10.81 -1.29 29.94
CA THR A 269 11.29 -1.19 28.57
C THR A 269 12.45 -2.15 28.35
N ALA A 270 12.35 -3.01 27.33
CA ALA A 270 13.46 -3.86 26.92
C ALA A 270 14.63 -3.00 26.40
N VAL A 271 15.83 -3.27 26.92
CA VAL A 271 17.06 -2.63 26.45
C VAL A 271 17.39 -3.18 25.07
N LYS A 272 17.64 -2.30 24.09
CA LYS A 272 17.85 -2.69 22.68
C LYS A 272 18.97 -3.73 22.50
N SER A 273 20.02 -3.64 23.31
CA SER A 273 21.18 -4.54 23.30
C SER A 273 21.00 -5.80 24.15
N SER A 274 19.86 -5.99 24.82
CA SER A 274 19.59 -7.20 25.59
C SER A 274 19.71 -8.44 24.71
N ALA A 275 20.34 -9.48 25.24
CA ALA A 275 20.43 -10.81 24.63
C ALA A 275 19.27 -11.74 25.06
N LEU A 276 18.41 -11.30 26.00
CA LEU A 276 17.36 -12.13 26.59
C LEU A 276 15.94 -11.68 26.22
N VAL A 277 15.72 -10.36 26.10
CA VAL A 277 14.38 -9.80 25.94
C VAL A 277 14.35 -8.71 24.86
N LYS A 278 13.19 -8.58 24.22
CA LYS A 278 12.88 -7.53 23.24
C LYS A 278 11.41 -7.10 23.39
N GLY A 279 10.97 -6.18 22.55
CA GLY A 279 9.57 -5.78 22.47
C GLY A 279 9.36 -4.31 22.83
N SER A 280 8.10 -3.89 22.76
CA SER A 280 7.69 -2.52 23.09
C SER A 280 7.60 -2.32 24.60
N PRO A 281 7.71 -1.07 25.10
CA PRO A 281 7.50 -0.76 26.51
C PRO A 281 6.11 -1.20 26.99
N LEU A 282 6.06 -1.74 28.21
CA LEU A 282 4.81 -2.17 28.85
C LEU A 282 4.58 -1.41 30.15
N LYS A 283 3.34 -0.95 30.34
CA LYS A 283 2.89 -0.30 31.57
C LYS A 283 2.32 -1.34 32.52
N PHE A 284 2.89 -1.42 33.71
CA PHE A 284 2.41 -2.23 34.82
C PHE A 284 1.51 -1.41 35.74
N THR A 285 0.47 -2.04 36.26
CA THR A 285 -0.42 -1.51 37.28
C THR A 285 0.04 -2.00 38.65
N LEU A 286 0.20 -1.06 39.60
CA LEU A 286 0.66 -1.34 40.95
C LEU A 286 -0.53 -1.29 41.92
N THR A 287 -0.97 -2.46 42.38
CA THR A 287 -2.04 -2.58 43.38
C THR A 287 -1.45 -2.54 44.77
N PHE A 288 -1.92 -1.60 45.60
CA PHE A 288 -1.44 -1.43 46.97
C PHE A 288 -2.63 -1.23 47.91
N LYS A 289 -2.58 -1.83 49.11
CA LYS A 289 -3.70 -1.75 50.06
C LYS A 289 -3.61 -0.45 50.85
N ALA A 290 -4.74 0.24 51.00
CA ALA A 290 -4.80 1.52 51.69
C ALA A 290 -4.38 1.46 53.17
N SER A 291 -4.46 0.29 53.82
CA SER A 291 -3.94 0.06 55.18
C SER A 291 -2.44 0.26 55.31
N ASP A 292 -1.73 0.20 54.19
CA ASP A 292 -0.27 0.20 54.14
C ASP A 292 0.28 1.58 53.70
N LEU A 293 -0.61 2.57 53.48
CA LEU A 293 -0.32 3.94 53.04
C LEU A 293 -0.30 4.98 54.18
N LEU A 294 -0.49 4.54 55.44
CA LEU A 294 -0.62 5.39 56.63
C LEU A 294 0.64 5.34 57.51
#